data_AF-A0A6N9J3E3-F1
#
_entry.id   AF-A0A6N9J3E3-F1
#
_cell.length_a   1.000
_cell.length_b   1.000
_cell.length_c   1.000
_cell.angle_alpha   90.00
_cell.angle_beta   90.00
_cell.angle_gamma   90.00
#
_symmetry.space_group_name_H-M   'P 1'
#
loop_
_entity.id
_entity.type
_entity.pdbx_description
1 polymer ?
#
loop_
_entity_poly.entity_id
_entity_poly.type
_entity_poly.pdbx_seq_one_letter_code
_entity_poly.pdbx_strand_id
1 'polypeptide(L)'
;MVTGPVKVCLETSGVTVEPAKKGVNEGKGHHHLLIDVDLPRDLSKPIGKDANHVHMGDGSTCKELKLSSGKHTVRALFAKGNHVPYDPPITTEVTFNVK
;
A
#
# COMPACT_ATOMS: atom_id res chain seq x y z
N MET A 1 -7.08 -3.17 19.32
CA MET A 1 -7.85 -4.33 18.80
C MET A 1 -8.95 -3.80 17.92
N VAL A 2 -9.23 -4.43 16.78
CA VAL A 2 -10.28 -4.04 15.83
C VAL A 2 -11.13 -5.26 15.45
N THR A 3 -12.38 -5.04 15.05
CA THR A 3 -13.26 -6.09 14.51
C THR A 3 -13.17 -6.08 12.99
N GLY A 4 -13.08 -7.26 12.37
CA GLY A 4 -13.05 -7.38 10.91
C GLY A 4 -14.42 -7.15 10.24
N PRO A 5 -14.46 -6.75 8.96
CA PRO A 5 -13.33 -6.39 8.09
C PRO A 5 -12.68 -5.06 8.50
N VAL A 6 -11.36 -4.95 8.29
CA VAL A 6 -10.59 -3.76 8.66
C VAL A 6 -10.54 -2.80 7.49
N LYS A 7 -11.11 -1.60 7.65
CA LYS A 7 -10.99 -0.52 6.67
C LYS A 7 -9.73 0.29 6.93
N VAL A 8 -8.82 0.30 5.95
CA VAL A 8 -7.60 1.10 5.96
C VAL A 8 -7.77 2.26 4.99
N CYS A 9 -7.59 3.49 5.46
CA CYS A 9 -7.61 4.70 4.65
C CYS A 9 -6.27 5.40 4.74
N LEU A 10 -5.82 5.94 3.61
CA LEU A 10 -4.51 6.53 3.44
C LEU A 10 -4.66 7.95 2.91
N GLU A 11 -3.78 8.81 3.39
CA GLU A 11 -3.61 10.16 2.89
C GLU A 11 -2.15 10.35 2.48
N THR A 12 -1.90 11.34 1.64
CA THR A 12 -0.56 11.67 1.15
C THR A 12 -0.26 13.13 1.41
N SER A 13 1.00 13.44 1.69
CA SER A 13 1.53 14.79 1.75
C SER A 13 2.76 14.86 0.87
N GLY A 14 2.87 15.91 0.04
CA GLY A 14 3.97 16.10 -0.91
C GLY A 14 3.92 15.24 -2.19
N VAL A 15 2.98 14.30 -2.30
CA VAL A 15 2.69 13.53 -3.53
C VAL A 15 1.19 13.50 -3.80
N THR A 16 0.79 13.19 -5.03
CA THR A 16 -0.62 13.14 -5.45
C THR A 16 -1.02 11.73 -5.88
N VAL A 17 -2.16 11.26 -5.39
CA VAL A 17 -2.74 9.98 -5.81
C VAL A 17 -3.26 10.08 -7.25
N GLU A 18 -2.86 9.15 -8.10
CA GLU A 18 -3.23 9.05 -9.51
C GLU A 18 -3.32 7.57 -9.93
N PRO A 19 -4.38 7.18 -10.68
CA PRO A 19 -4.51 5.80 -11.14
C PRO A 19 -3.33 5.36 -12.02
N ALA A 20 -2.86 4.13 -11.82
CA ALA A 20 -1.74 3.52 -12.55
C ALA A 20 -1.88 3.61 -14.07
N LYS A 21 -3.10 3.50 -14.59
CA LYS A 21 -3.40 3.59 -16.03
C LYS A 21 -3.03 4.93 -16.68
N LYS A 22 -2.75 5.98 -15.89
CA LYS A 22 -2.26 7.28 -16.39
C LYS A 22 -0.74 7.34 -16.60
N GLY A 23 -0.03 6.23 -16.34
CA GLY A 23 1.41 6.14 -16.56
C GLY A 23 2.23 6.73 -15.41
N VAL A 24 3.53 6.89 -15.65
CA VAL A 24 4.48 7.44 -14.67
C VAL A 24 4.57 8.95 -14.84
N ASN A 25 4.17 9.68 -13.81
CA ASN A 25 4.20 11.14 -13.76
C ASN A 25 4.92 11.61 -12.49
N GLU A 26 5.64 12.73 -12.59
CA GLU A 26 6.41 13.29 -11.47
C GLU A 26 5.50 13.63 -10.28
N GLY A 27 5.91 13.23 -9.07
CA GLY A 27 5.17 13.48 -7.83
C GLY A 27 3.82 12.74 -7.73
N LYS A 28 3.56 11.79 -8.63
CA LYS A 28 2.29 11.05 -8.69
C LYS A 28 2.46 9.55 -8.55
N GLY A 29 1.40 8.88 -8.09
CA GLY A 29 1.43 7.45 -7.86
C GLY A 29 0.16 6.94 -7.22
N HIS A 30 0.19 5.71 -6.72
CA HIS A 30 -0.93 5.11 -6.02
C HIS A 30 -0.48 4.26 -4.84
N HIS A 31 -1.46 3.91 -4.01
CA HIS A 31 -1.21 3.16 -2.80
C HIS A 31 -1.06 1.65 -3.05
N HIS A 32 -0.22 1.04 -2.23
CA HIS A 32 -0.14 -0.39 -2.02
C HIS A 32 -0.24 -0.66 -0.52
N LEU A 33 -0.86 -1.78 -0.16
CA LEU A 33 -0.84 -2.29 1.20
C LEU A 33 -0.09 -3.62 1.21
N LEU A 34 0.95 -3.70 2.03
CA LEU A 34 1.77 -4.88 2.29
C LEU A 34 1.32 -5.46 3.64
N ILE A 35 0.80 -6.67 3.61
CA ILE A 35 0.21 -7.34 4.76
C ILE A 35 1.20 -8.37 5.27
N ASP A 36 1.71 -8.18 6.50
CA ASP A 36 2.64 -9.10 7.19
C ASP A 36 3.92 -9.44 6.42
N VAL A 37 4.35 -8.52 5.55
CA VAL A 37 5.60 -8.62 4.78
C VAL A 37 6.38 -7.32 4.87
N ASP A 38 7.71 -7.43 4.85
CA ASP A 38 8.61 -6.28 4.84
C ASP A 38 8.57 -5.51 3.51
N LEU A 39 9.19 -4.33 3.50
CA LEU A 39 9.41 -3.59 2.25
C LEU A 39 10.21 -4.42 1.23
N PRO A 40 9.96 -4.26 -0.08
CA PRO A 40 10.80 -4.86 -1.10
C PRO A 40 12.25 -4.36 -0.95
N ARG A 41 13.20 -5.30 -0.97
CA ARG A 41 14.63 -4.99 -0.85
C ARG A 41 15.17 -4.17 -2.03
N ASP A 42 14.58 -4.35 -3.20
CA ASP A 42 14.92 -3.63 -4.42
C ASP A 42 13.75 -2.72 -4.82
N LEU A 43 13.89 -1.41 -4.53
CA LEU A 43 12.89 -0.38 -4.84
C LEU A 43 12.90 0.02 -6.32
N SER A 44 13.82 -0.49 -7.14
CA SER A 44 13.85 -0.25 -8.59
C SER A 44 12.88 -1.14 -9.38
N LYS A 45 12.27 -2.13 -8.71
CA LYS A 45 11.37 -3.10 -9.33
C LYS A 45 9.90 -2.84 -8.99
N PRO A 46 8.98 -3.28 -9.86
CA PRO A 46 7.56 -3.29 -9.52
C PRO A 46 7.31 -4.13 -8.26
N ILE A 47 6.39 -3.65 -7.42
CA ILE A 47 5.91 -4.38 -6.26
C ILE A 47 5.33 -5.74 -6.70
N GLY A 48 5.66 -6.79 -5.94
CA GLY A 48 5.17 -8.14 -6.18
C GLY A 48 3.64 -8.22 -6.21
N LYS A 49 3.12 -9.23 -6.91
CA LYS A 49 1.68 -9.49 -7.00
C LYS A 49 1.38 -10.87 -6.43
N ASP A 50 0.98 -10.90 -5.17
CA ASP A 50 0.58 -12.09 -4.45
C ASP A 50 -0.54 -11.74 -3.44
N ALA A 51 -0.87 -12.67 -2.55
CA ALA A 51 -1.94 -12.50 -1.57
C ALA A 51 -1.65 -11.44 -0.48
N ASN A 52 -0.38 -11.11 -0.24
CA ASN A 52 0.06 -10.17 0.78
C ASN A 52 0.20 -8.74 0.23
N HIS A 53 0.16 -8.56 -1.08
CA HIS A 53 0.29 -7.27 -1.75
C HIS A 53 -1.03 -6.82 -2.36
N VAL A 54 -1.68 -5.84 -1.73
CA VAL A 54 -2.91 -5.24 -2.26
C VAL A 54 -2.57 -4.02 -3.09
N HIS A 55 -2.87 -4.10 -4.38
CA HIS A 55 -2.64 -3.02 -5.34
C HIS A 55 -3.87 -2.11 -5.43
N MET A 56 -3.70 -0.81 -5.19
CA MET A 56 -4.76 0.21 -5.30
C MET A 56 -4.53 1.08 -6.55
N GLY A 57 -4.15 0.43 -7.66
CA GLY A 57 -3.82 1.08 -8.95
C GLY A 57 -4.98 1.79 -9.63
N ASP A 58 -6.19 1.68 -9.11
CA ASP A 58 -7.35 2.48 -9.51
C ASP A 58 -7.33 3.90 -8.93
N GLY A 59 -6.38 4.21 -8.04
CA GLY A 59 -6.28 5.50 -7.35
C GLY A 59 -7.20 5.62 -6.14
N SER A 60 -7.74 4.50 -5.64
CA SER A 60 -8.48 4.49 -4.38
C SER A 60 -7.58 4.88 -3.19
N THR A 61 -8.17 5.49 -2.17
CA THR A 61 -7.48 5.91 -0.94
C THR A 61 -7.89 5.11 0.28
N CYS A 62 -8.93 4.27 0.16
CA CYS A 62 -9.35 3.35 1.22
C CYS A 62 -9.54 1.93 0.67
N LYS A 63 -9.25 0.92 1.50
CA LYS A 63 -9.48 -0.49 1.19
C LYS A 63 -10.03 -1.23 2.41
N GLU A 64 -10.98 -2.12 2.18
CA GLU A 64 -11.39 -3.10 3.18
C GLU A 64 -10.55 -4.37 3.06
N LEU A 65 -9.99 -4.80 4.19
CA LEU A 65 -9.16 -5.98 4.31
C LEU A 65 -9.88 -7.05 5.13
N LYS A 66 -9.93 -8.27 4.59
CA LYS A 66 -10.37 -9.45 5.32
C LYS A 66 -9.13 -10.14 5.89
N LEU A 67 -8.88 -9.89 7.17
CA LEU A 67 -7.76 -10.46 7.91
C LEU A 67 -8.30 -11.50 8.91
N SER A 68 -7.52 -12.54 9.16
CA SER A 68 -7.81 -13.53 10.19
C SER A 68 -7.72 -12.91 11.59
N SER A 69 -8.28 -13.58 12.60
CA SER A 69 -8.03 -13.22 13.99
C SER A 69 -6.54 -13.36 14.31
N GLY A 70 -5.97 -12.39 15.04
CA GLY A 70 -4.55 -12.38 15.38
C GLY A 70 -3.83 -11.05 15.10
N LYS A 71 -2.52 -11.07 15.30
CA LYS A 71 -1.64 -9.91 15.10
C LYS A 71 -1.32 -9.74 13.62
N HIS A 72 -1.54 -8.54 13.11
CA HIS A 72 -1.22 -8.14 11.75
C HIS A 72 -0.45 -6.82 11.72
N THR A 73 0.46 -6.69 10.76
CA THR A 73 1.08 -5.42 10.37
C THR A 73 0.64 -5.10 8.95
N VAL A 74 0.02 -3.94 8.79
CA VAL A 74 -0.32 -3.39 7.48
C VAL A 74 0.59 -2.22 7.19
N ARG A 75 1.39 -2.34 6.13
CA ARG A 75 2.30 -1.30 5.67
C ARG A 75 1.78 -0.67 4.40
N ALA A 76 1.64 0.65 4.42
CA ALA A 76 1.37 1.43 3.23
C ALA A 76 2.68 1.66 2.47
N LEU A 77 2.66 1.46 1.15
CA LEU A 77 3.79 1.77 0.27
C LEU A 77 3.28 2.54 -0.95
N PHE A 78 3.78 3.74 -1.16
CA PHE A 78 3.41 4.57 -2.31
C PHE A 78 4.36 4.31 -3.47
N ALA A 79 3.81 4.14 -4.67
CA ALA A 79 4.58 3.81 -5.87
C ALA A 79 4.06 4.55 -7.10
N LYS A 80 4.95 4.75 -8.08
CA LYS A 80 4.66 5.39 -9.37
C LYS A 80 3.68 4.55 -10.19
N GLY A 81 3.18 5.09 -11.30
CA GLY A 81 2.18 4.40 -12.14
C GLY A 81 2.59 3.03 -12.69
N ASN A 82 3.88 2.71 -12.71
CA ASN A 82 4.42 1.39 -13.08
C ASN A 82 4.61 0.44 -11.87
N HIS A 83 4.04 0.76 -10.71
CA HIS A 83 4.14 0.01 -9.44
C HIS A 83 5.57 -0.06 -8.87
N VAL A 84 6.49 0.77 -9.36
CA VAL A 84 7.84 0.91 -8.79
C VAL A 84 7.78 1.93 -7.64
N PRO A 85 8.21 1.57 -6.41
CA PRO A 85 8.25 2.49 -5.29
C PRO A 85 9.06 3.77 -5.59
N TYR A 86 8.82 4.79 -4.77
CA TYR A 86 9.76 5.91 -4.65
C TYR A 86 11.03 5.47 -3.90
N ASP A 87 12.14 6.17 -4.13
CA ASP A 87 13.41 5.98 -3.42
C ASP A 87 13.94 7.35 -2.96
N PRO A 88 13.97 7.64 -1.65
CA PRO A 88 13.61 6.76 -0.53
C PRO A 88 12.12 6.36 -0.53
N PRO A 89 11.76 5.22 0.08
CA PRO A 89 10.39 4.73 0.07
C PRO A 89 9.46 5.65 0.85
N ILE A 90 8.35 6.02 0.23
CA ILE A 90 7.25 6.71 0.90
C ILE A 90 6.34 5.64 1.51
N THR A 91 6.47 5.47 2.82
CA THR A 91 5.85 4.34 3.53
C THR A 91 5.55 4.68 4.99
N THR A 92 4.58 3.98 5.56
CA THR A 92 4.26 3.98 6.99
C THR A 92 3.59 2.64 7.32
N GLU A 93 3.52 2.28 8.59
CA GLU A 93 2.92 1.02 9.02
C GLU A 93 2.14 1.16 10.32
N VAL A 94 1.22 0.22 10.50
CA VAL A 94 0.52 0.05 11.76
C VAL A 94 0.41 -1.43 12.07
N THR A 95 0.63 -1.78 13.34
CA THR A 95 0.44 -3.12 13.87
C THR A 95 -0.77 -3.14 14.79
N PHE A 96 -1.66 -4.10 14.61
CA PHE A 96 -2.85 -4.27 15.43
C PHE A 96 -3.24 -5.75 15.54
N ASN A 97 -4.18 -6.03 16.46
CA ASN A 97 -4.82 -7.34 16.56
C ASN A 97 -6.25 -7.26 16.05
N VAL A 98 -6.62 -8.19 15.18
CA VAL A 98 -8.00 -8.45 14.74
C VAL A 98 -8.63 -9.45 15.70
N LYS A 99 -9.85 -9.16 16.15
CA LYS A 99 -10.66 -10.10 16.92
C LYS A 99 -11.41 -11.05 16.00
#